data_AF-A0A923MP50-F1
#
_entry.id   AF-A0A923MP50-F1
#
_cell.length_a   1.000
_cell.length_b   1.000
_cell.length_c   1.000
_cell.angle_alpha   90.00
_cell.angle_beta   90.00
_cell.angle_gamma   90.00
#
_symmetry.space_group_name_H-M   'P 1'
#
loop_
_entity.id
_entity.type
_entity.pdbx_description
1 polymer ?
#
loop_
_entity_poly.entity_id
_entity_poly.type
_entity_poly.pdbx_seq_one_letter_code
_entity_poly.pdbx_strand_id
1 'polypeptide(L)'
;MRLLHIAGGAPAVPLARVGADPELAADVQARLAAAGLLDPPADGLFGPVSQWALSEFLVFWGLAGASSLDMHVASALLQADAAFPLVAGDDLAGDTVRALQAAGHWLCRHPRALNIVYVADMGLDGAPSVDATFGDARLLLRVDERGRPQLAGAWEGSLHVGGPGAVHVACGQYKSWSVGLHQGDAPYDALVQTGPVEARNANGAALAGVLGLDQHCGDDDARGGLGRCSAGGLVGRSKSGHREFMAMVRSDPRYLACKGYRFLTSVLPLEAVAGAAP
;
A
#
# COMPACT_ATOMS: atom_id res chain seq x y z
N MET A 1 -19.09 22.66 2.62
CA MET A 1 -20.08 22.15 1.63
C MET A 1 -19.91 20.64 1.53
N ARG A 2 -20.95 19.85 1.24
CA ARG A 2 -20.84 18.37 1.17
C ARG A 2 -21.45 17.84 -0.13
N LEU A 3 -21.08 16.62 -0.52
CA LEU A 3 -21.59 15.98 -1.74
C LEU A 3 -23.11 15.89 -1.75
N LEU A 4 -23.72 15.56 -0.61
CA LEU A 4 -25.18 15.48 -0.45
C LEU A 4 -25.89 16.79 -0.78
N HIS A 5 -25.27 17.95 -0.49
CA HIS A 5 -25.86 19.24 -0.84
C HIS A 5 -25.83 19.48 -2.36
N ILE A 6 -24.73 19.14 -3.03
CA ILE A 6 -24.59 19.27 -4.49
C ILE A 6 -25.54 18.29 -5.20
N ALA A 7 -25.62 17.05 -4.73
CA ALA A 7 -26.60 16.07 -5.22
C ALA A 7 -28.07 16.53 -4.96
N GLY A 8 -28.30 17.33 -3.92
CA GLY A 8 -29.59 17.95 -3.61
C GLY A 8 -29.88 19.27 -4.32
N GLY A 9 -29.03 19.71 -5.26
CA GLY A 9 -29.26 20.91 -6.09
C GLY A 9 -28.47 22.16 -5.68
N ALA A 10 -27.50 22.06 -4.77
CA ALA A 10 -26.55 23.16 -4.53
C ALA A 10 -25.71 23.46 -5.79
N PRO A 11 -25.16 24.69 -5.92
CA PRO A 11 -24.36 25.06 -7.10
C PRO A 11 -23.19 24.11 -7.35
N ALA A 12 -22.94 23.81 -8.63
CA ALA A 12 -21.80 23.00 -9.04
C ALA A 12 -20.46 23.66 -8.64
N VAL A 13 -19.51 22.84 -8.20
CA VAL A 13 -18.17 23.30 -7.80
C VAL A 13 -17.17 22.90 -8.89
N PRO A 14 -16.43 23.82 -9.53
CA PRO A 14 -15.38 23.44 -10.48
C PRO A 14 -14.41 22.43 -9.84
N LEU A 15 -14.00 21.38 -10.55
CA LEU A 15 -13.17 20.32 -9.96
C LEU A 15 -11.85 20.88 -9.38
N ALA A 16 -11.27 21.88 -10.06
CA ALA A 16 -10.08 22.59 -9.60
C ALA A 16 -10.27 23.37 -8.28
N ARG A 17 -11.51 23.55 -7.82
CA ARG A 17 -11.87 24.29 -6.60
C ARG A 17 -12.32 23.37 -5.46
N VAL A 18 -12.40 22.05 -5.65
CA VAL A 18 -12.76 21.10 -4.58
C VAL A 18 -11.82 21.26 -3.37
N GLY A 19 -10.51 21.39 -3.61
CA GLY A 19 -9.52 21.59 -2.54
C GLY A 19 -9.59 22.93 -1.80
N ALA A 20 -10.44 23.87 -2.24
CA ALA A 20 -10.65 25.13 -1.52
C ALA A 20 -11.66 25.00 -0.37
N ASP A 21 -12.41 23.89 -0.29
CA ASP A 21 -13.33 23.56 0.79
C ASP A 21 -12.87 22.22 1.43
N PRO A 22 -12.18 22.26 2.58
CA PRO A 22 -11.65 21.05 3.22
C PRO A 22 -12.72 20.02 3.60
N GLU A 23 -13.93 20.47 3.92
CA GLU A 23 -15.04 19.57 4.26
C GLU A 23 -15.51 18.82 3.01
N LEU A 24 -15.68 19.53 1.89
CA LEU A 24 -16.04 18.91 0.61
C LEU A 24 -14.93 17.99 0.11
N ALA A 25 -13.68 18.42 0.22
CA ALA A 25 -12.52 17.63 -0.16
C ALA A 25 -12.47 16.31 0.62
N ALA A 26 -12.65 16.36 1.96
CA ALA A 26 -12.69 15.16 2.78
C ALA A 26 -13.87 14.23 2.42
N ASP A 27 -15.04 14.79 2.14
CA ASP A 27 -16.22 14.02 1.72
C ASP A 27 -15.99 13.29 0.38
N VAL A 28 -15.39 13.97 -0.60
CA VAL A 28 -14.98 13.37 -1.89
C VAL A 28 -13.93 12.29 -1.69
N GLN A 29 -12.87 12.57 -0.92
CA GLN A 29 -11.81 11.61 -0.63
C GLN A 29 -12.34 10.35 0.04
N ALA A 30 -13.28 10.48 0.99
CA ALA A 30 -13.90 9.34 1.66
C ALA A 30 -14.66 8.44 0.67
N ARG A 31 -15.35 9.03 -0.32
CA ARG A 31 -16.01 8.26 -1.39
C ARG A 31 -15.02 7.60 -2.33
N LEU A 32 -13.94 8.27 -2.71
CA LEU A 32 -12.88 7.67 -3.52
C LEU A 32 -12.17 6.54 -2.77
N ALA A 33 -12.05 6.62 -1.45
CA ALA A 33 -11.49 5.57 -0.62
C ALA A 33 -12.39 4.36 -0.48
N ALA A 34 -13.70 4.57 -0.28
CA ALA A 34 -14.70 3.52 -0.33
C ALA A 34 -14.76 2.84 -1.72
N ALA A 35 -14.56 3.62 -2.78
CA ALA A 35 -14.43 3.11 -4.14
C ALA A 35 -13.13 2.32 -4.38
N GLY A 36 -12.16 2.32 -3.46
CA GLY A 36 -10.88 1.62 -3.61
C GLY A 36 -9.86 2.33 -4.51
N LEU A 37 -10.04 3.63 -4.76
CA LEU A 37 -9.17 4.42 -5.64
C LEU A 37 -8.23 5.37 -4.88
N LEU A 38 -8.58 5.77 -3.65
CA LEU A 38 -7.76 6.65 -2.81
C LEU A 38 -7.53 6.03 -1.43
N ASP A 39 -6.32 6.14 -0.92
CA ASP A 39 -5.97 5.56 0.37
C ASP A 39 -6.57 6.35 1.56
N PRO A 40 -7.21 5.67 2.53
CA PRO A 40 -7.74 6.32 3.73
C PRO A 40 -6.62 6.77 4.69
N PRO A 41 -6.95 7.59 5.72
CA PRO A 41 -8.20 8.32 5.89
C PRO A 41 -8.28 9.56 4.97
N ALA A 42 -9.49 10.09 4.78
CA ALA A 42 -9.67 11.40 4.17
C ALA A 42 -9.12 12.50 5.09
N ASP A 43 -8.36 13.44 4.53
CA ASP A 43 -7.64 14.49 5.27
C ASP A 43 -8.08 15.91 4.90
N GLY A 44 -8.95 16.06 3.89
CA GLY A 44 -9.37 17.35 3.35
C GLY A 44 -8.32 18.06 2.50
N LEU A 45 -7.13 17.47 2.33
CA LEU A 45 -6.04 18.00 1.53
C LEU A 45 -6.11 17.44 0.11
N PHE A 46 -6.85 18.13 -0.76
CA PHE A 46 -7.13 17.68 -2.14
C PHE A 46 -5.95 17.87 -3.10
N GLY A 47 -4.86 17.13 -2.86
CA GLY A 47 -3.62 17.19 -3.63
C GLY A 47 -3.62 16.36 -4.93
N PRO A 48 -2.46 16.22 -5.58
CA PRO A 48 -2.33 15.52 -6.86
C PRO A 48 -2.86 14.09 -6.88
N VAL A 49 -2.71 13.34 -5.77
CA VAL A 49 -3.22 11.96 -5.67
C VAL A 49 -4.75 11.92 -5.57
N SER A 50 -5.37 12.89 -4.88
CA SER A 50 -6.83 13.02 -4.84
C SER A 50 -7.38 13.39 -6.23
N GLN A 51 -6.69 14.27 -6.95
CA GLN A 51 -7.06 14.64 -8.33
C GLN A 51 -6.92 13.46 -9.29
N TRP A 52 -5.83 12.69 -9.19
CA TRP A 52 -5.65 11.45 -9.93
C TRP A 52 -6.80 10.47 -9.64
N ALA A 53 -7.06 10.16 -8.37
CA ALA A 53 -8.12 9.21 -7.99
C ALA A 53 -9.50 9.66 -8.47
N LEU A 54 -9.81 10.96 -8.39
CA LEU A 54 -11.05 11.51 -8.94
C LEU A 54 -11.11 11.38 -10.46
N SER A 55 -10.01 11.62 -11.17
CA SER A 55 -9.95 11.41 -12.62
C SER A 55 -10.22 9.96 -12.99
N GLU A 56 -9.59 9.00 -12.31
CA GLU A 56 -9.83 7.57 -12.56
C GLU A 56 -11.27 7.17 -12.24
N PHE A 57 -11.85 7.73 -11.17
CA PHE A 57 -13.28 7.56 -10.86
C PHE A 57 -14.15 8.07 -12.01
N LEU A 58 -13.94 9.29 -12.49
CA LEU A 58 -14.74 9.85 -13.58
C LEU A 58 -14.64 8.99 -14.85
N VAL A 59 -13.46 8.47 -15.18
CA VAL A 59 -13.29 7.55 -16.31
C VAL A 59 -14.06 6.26 -16.09
N PHE A 60 -13.89 5.60 -14.94
CA PHE A 60 -14.51 4.30 -14.65
C PHE A 60 -16.04 4.36 -14.65
N TRP A 61 -16.63 5.46 -14.18
CA TRP A 61 -18.08 5.65 -14.13
C TRP A 61 -18.67 6.32 -15.40
N GLY A 62 -17.89 6.47 -16.48
CA GLY A 62 -18.39 7.02 -17.75
C GLY A 62 -18.68 8.53 -17.70
N LEU A 63 -18.04 9.24 -16.78
CA LEU A 63 -18.16 10.69 -16.54
C LEU A 63 -16.91 11.46 -17.03
N ALA A 64 -16.12 10.84 -17.90
CA ALA A 64 -14.94 11.46 -18.49
C ALA A 64 -15.33 12.76 -19.21
N GLY A 65 -14.67 13.87 -18.85
CA GLY A 65 -14.96 15.20 -19.40
C GLY A 65 -15.73 16.13 -18.45
N ALA A 66 -16.22 15.64 -17.32
CA ALA A 66 -16.75 16.51 -16.27
C ALA A 66 -15.67 17.51 -15.81
N SER A 67 -16.02 18.81 -15.82
CA SER A 67 -15.15 19.91 -15.39
C SER A 67 -15.57 20.49 -14.03
N SER A 68 -16.72 20.06 -13.54
CA SER A 68 -17.29 20.45 -12.24
C SER A 68 -17.88 19.25 -11.51
N LEU A 69 -17.83 19.31 -10.19
CA LEU A 69 -18.62 18.50 -9.29
C LEU A 69 -20.04 19.07 -9.28
N ASP A 70 -20.87 18.61 -10.22
CA ASP A 70 -22.29 18.93 -10.33
C ASP A 70 -23.17 17.85 -9.67
N MET A 71 -24.49 17.99 -9.80
CA MET A 71 -25.46 17.05 -9.24
C MET A 71 -25.22 15.61 -9.73
N HIS A 72 -24.81 15.41 -10.99
CA HIS A 72 -24.61 14.09 -11.57
C HIS A 72 -23.34 13.43 -11.03
N VAL A 73 -22.22 14.15 -11.02
CA VAL A 73 -20.95 13.65 -10.46
C VAL A 73 -21.08 13.41 -8.96
N ALA A 74 -21.74 14.31 -8.23
CA ALA A 74 -21.95 14.15 -6.79
C ALA A 74 -22.83 12.93 -6.47
N SER A 75 -23.90 12.70 -7.23
CA SER A 75 -24.74 11.50 -7.07
C SER A 75 -23.95 10.22 -7.36
N ALA A 76 -23.14 10.21 -8.42
CA ALA A 76 -22.29 9.08 -8.75
C ALA A 76 -21.30 8.76 -7.62
N LEU A 77 -20.60 9.76 -7.06
CA LEU A 77 -19.69 9.56 -5.92
C LEU A 77 -20.41 9.02 -4.67
N LEU A 78 -21.65 9.43 -4.43
CA LEU A 78 -22.43 8.99 -3.27
C LEU A 78 -22.95 7.56 -3.42
N GLN A 79 -23.26 7.14 -4.65
CA GLN A 79 -23.88 5.85 -4.99
C GLN A 79 -22.87 4.80 -5.48
N ALA A 80 -21.63 5.20 -5.76
CA ALA A 80 -20.61 4.31 -6.28
C ALA A 80 -20.33 3.14 -5.32
N ASP A 81 -20.43 1.94 -5.87
CA ASP A 81 -19.82 0.75 -5.28
C ASP A 81 -18.30 0.81 -5.42
N ALA A 82 -17.62 -0.22 -4.91
CA ALA A 82 -16.19 -0.32 -5.09
C ALA A 82 -15.79 -0.48 -6.57
N ALA A 83 -14.80 0.29 -7.03
CA ALA A 83 -14.14 0.05 -8.32
C ALA A 83 -13.48 -1.32 -8.29
N PHE A 84 -13.60 -2.07 -9.38
CA PHE A 84 -13.03 -3.42 -9.54
C PHE A 84 -13.29 -4.31 -8.30
N PRO A 85 -14.55 -4.68 -8.00
CA PRO A 85 -14.87 -5.54 -6.87
C PRO A 85 -13.98 -6.78 -6.83
N LEU A 86 -13.38 -7.05 -5.66
CA LEU A 86 -12.38 -8.10 -5.54
C LEU A 86 -12.99 -9.48 -5.76
N VAL A 87 -12.40 -10.25 -6.67
CA VAL A 87 -12.75 -11.64 -6.95
C VAL A 87 -11.51 -12.50 -6.67
N ALA A 88 -11.34 -12.89 -5.42
CA ALA A 88 -10.21 -13.71 -4.99
C ALA A 88 -10.27 -15.10 -5.64
N GLY A 89 -9.15 -15.55 -6.22
CA GLY A 89 -9.00 -16.90 -6.76
C GLY A 89 -8.56 -17.93 -5.71
N ASP A 90 -8.31 -19.16 -6.16
CA ASP A 90 -7.75 -20.25 -5.37
C ASP A 90 -6.22 -20.32 -5.56
N ASP A 91 -5.55 -19.19 -5.39
CA ASP A 91 -4.10 -19.04 -5.48
C ASP A 91 -3.58 -18.11 -4.37
N LEU A 92 -2.25 -18.01 -4.25
CA LEU A 92 -1.61 -17.18 -3.22
C LEU A 92 -2.04 -15.71 -3.28
N ALA A 93 -2.34 -15.16 -4.47
CA ALA A 93 -2.84 -13.79 -4.59
C ALA A 93 -4.24 -13.66 -4.00
N GLY A 94 -5.11 -14.64 -4.27
CA GLY A 94 -6.44 -14.77 -3.68
C GLY A 94 -6.41 -14.93 -2.17
N ASP A 95 -5.58 -15.84 -1.65
CA ASP A 95 -5.39 -16.06 -0.21
C ASP A 95 -4.91 -14.80 0.50
N THR A 96 -3.92 -14.12 -0.09
CA THR A 96 -3.38 -12.88 0.49
C THR A 96 -4.45 -11.78 0.52
N VAL A 97 -5.26 -11.64 -0.54
CA VAL A 97 -6.36 -10.65 -0.54
C VAL A 97 -7.45 -11.01 0.47
N ARG A 98 -7.83 -12.28 0.61
CA ARG A 98 -8.75 -12.73 1.66
C ARG A 98 -8.23 -12.37 3.05
N ALA A 99 -6.95 -12.62 3.31
CA ALA A 99 -6.29 -12.27 4.56
C ALA A 99 -6.31 -10.76 4.83
N LEU A 100 -6.02 -9.92 3.81
CA LEU A 100 -6.10 -8.47 3.92
C LEU A 100 -7.53 -8.00 4.24
N GLN A 101 -8.54 -8.57 3.57
CA GLN A 101 -9.94 -8.23 3.82
C GLN A 101 -10.37 -8.64 5.24
N ALA A 102 -9.99 -9.83 5.70
CA ALA A 102 -10.27 -10.31 7.05
C ALA A 102 -9.60 -9.44 8.13
N ALA A 103 -8.41 -8.91 7.86
CA ALA A 103 -7.69 -7.98 8.72
C ALA A 103 -8.22 -6.53 8.64
N GLY A 104 -9.19 -6.24 7.77
CA GLY A 104 -9.70 -4.89 7.54
C GLY A 104 -8.69 -3.94 6.88
N HIS A 105 -7.65 -4.49 6.24
CA HIS A 105 -6.65 -3.72 5.53
C HIS A 105 -7.23 -3.17 4.22
N TRP A 106 -6.93 -1.92 3.91
CA TRP A 106 -7.36 -1.31 2.65
C TRP A 106 -6.45 -1.71 1.50
N LEU A 107 -7.01 -1.87 0.30
CA LEU A 107 -6.26 -2.10 -0.92
C LEU A 107 -6.70 -1.11 -2.00
N CYS A 108 -5.74 -0.61 -2.77
CA CYS A 108 -6.06 0.08 -4.01
C CYS A 108 -6.46 -0.97 -5.05
N ARG A 109 -7.62 -0.76 -5.67
CA ARG A 109 -8.22 -1.69 -6.64
C ARG A 109 -7.99 -1.26 -8.09
N HIS A 110 -7.36 -0.11 -8.30
CA HIS A 110 -7.02 0.36 -9.63
C HIS A 110 -5.97 -0.57 -10.29
N PRO A 111 -6.15 -1.04 -11.53
CA PRO A 111 -5.30 -2.09 -12.10
C PRO A 111 -3.82 -1.78 -12.31
N ARG A 112 -3.49 -0.49 -12.33
CA ARG A 112 -2.11 -0.03 -12.42
C ARG A 112 -1.46 0.25 -11.07
N ALA A 113 -2.23 0.23 -9.97
CA ALA A 113 -1.73 0.49 -8.63
C ALA A 113 -1.27 -0.80 -7.94
N LEU A 114 -0.22 -0.66 -7.13
CA LEU A 114 0.41 -1.74 -6.38
C LEU A 114 -0.05 -1.74 -4.92
N ASN A 115 -0.17 -2.92 -4.33
CA ASN A 115 -0.33 -3.06 -2.88
C ASN A 115 0.88 -3.82 -2.34
N ILE A 116 1.58 -3.22 -1.37
CA ILE A 116 2.79 -3.82 -0.77
C ILE A 116 2.37 -4.65 0.43
N VAL A 117 2.76 -5.91 0.43
CA VAL A 117 2.41 -6.85 1.51
C VAL A 117 3.67 -7.60 1.92
N TYR A 118 3.87 -7.74 3.22
CA TYR A 118 4.78 -8.73 3.79
C TYR A 118 3.95 -9.78 4.51
N VAL A 119 4.37 -11.03 4.39
CA VAL A 119 3.80 -12.13 5.17
C VAL A 119 4.92 -12.75 5.99
N ALA A 120 4.77 -12.69 7.31
CA ALA A 120 5.72 -13.25 8.25
C ALA A 120 5.79 -14.78 8.11
N ASP A 121 6.99 -15.34 8.23
CA ASP A 121 7.29 -16.78 8.24
C ASP A 121 6.77 -17.55 7.00
N MET A 122 6.55 -16.87 5.87
CA MET A 122 6.03 -17.46 4.64
C MET A 122 7.09 -17.52 3.52
N GLY A 123 7.23 -18.70 2.92
CA GLY A 123 7.95 -18.90 1.67
C GLY A 123 7.20 -18.32 0.46
N LEU A 124 7.87 -18.23 -0.69
CA LEU A 124 7.26 -17.66 -1.91
C LEU A 124 6.21 -18.54 -2.57
N ASP A 125 6.11 -19.80 -2.16
CA ASP A 125 5.06 -20.75 -2.54
C ASP A 125 3.83 -20.69 -1.62
N GLY A 126 3.85 -19.84 -0.58
CA GLY A 126 2.78 -19.72 0.40
C GLY A 126 2.89 -20.70 1.57
N ALA A 127 3.87 -21.59 1.58
CA ALA A 127 4.11 -22.52 2.69
C ALA A 127 4.93 -21.85 3.82
N PRO A 128 4.96 -22.42 5.04
CA PRO A 128 5.87 -21.96 6.08
C PRO A 128 7.32 -21.97 5.58
N SER A 129 8.06 -20.87 5.83
CA SER A 129 9.46 -20.79 5.46
C SER A 129 10.34 -21.68 6.34
N VAL A 130 11.43 -22.17 5.77
CA VAL A 130 12.50 -22.89 6.48
C VAL A 130 13.76 -22.04 6.65
N ASP A 131 13.80 -20.83 6.08
CA ASP A 131 14.91 -19.88 6.20
C ASP A 131 14.66 -18.98 7.42
N ALA A 132 15.45 -19.14 8.48
CA ALA A 132 15.31 -18.32 9.70
C ALA A 132 15.78 -16.87 9.52
N THR A 133 16.39 -16.53 8.39
CA THR A 133 17.00 -15.23 8.12
C THR A 133 16.15 -14.38 7.18
N PHE A 134 15.77 -14.96 6.05
CA PHE A 134 14.85 -14.38 5.07
C PHE A 134 13.59 -15.23 4.98
N GLY A 135 12.95 -15.37 6.15
CA GLY A 135 11.81 -16.25 6.37
C GLY A 135 10.48 -15.70 5.88
N ASP A 136 10.45 -14.45 5.43
CA ASP A 136 9.22 -13.74 5.12
C ASP A 136 9.06 -13.55 3.61
N ALA A 137 7.84 -13.36 3.15
CA ALA A 137 7.56 -13.05 1.77
C ALA A 137 7.28 -11.56 1.60
N ARG A 138 8.03 -10.88 0.73
CA ARG A 138 7.69 -9.54 0.23
C ARG A 138 6.93 -9.67 -1.07
N LEU A 139 5.67 -9.25 -1.08
CA LEU A 139 4.75 -9.38 -2.20
C LEU A 139 4.34 -8.00 -2.72
N LEU A 140 4.20 -7.90 -4.04
CA LEU A 140 3.50 -6.83 -4.72
C LEU A 140 2.24 -7.40 -5.36
N LEU A 141 1.08 -6.93 -4.91
CA LEU A 141 -0.21 -7.29 -5.48
C LEU A 141 -0.74 -6.20 -6.41
N ARG A 142 -1.45 -6.62 -7.46
CA ARG A 142 -2.33 -5.76 -8.28
C ARG A 142 -3.71 -6.41 -8.38
N VAL A 143 -4.71 -5.63 -8.73
CA VAL A 143 -6.08 -6.09 -8.99
C VAL A 143 -6.34 -5.86 -10.48
N ASP A 144 -6.62 -6.88 -11.28
CA ASP A 144 -6.85 -6.66 -12.71
C ASP A 144 -8.18 -5.96 -13.01
N GLU A 145 -8.43 -5.67 -14.29
CA GLU A 145 -9.66 -5.01 -14.73
C GLU A 145 -10.95 -5.81 -14.45
N ARG A 146 -10.82 -7.10 -14.09
CA ARG A 146 -11.93 -7.98 -13.69
C ARG A 146 -12.03 -8.14 -12.17
N GLY A 147 -11.22 -7.38 -11.40
CA GLY A 147 -11.20 -7.46 -9.95
C GLY A 147 -10.38 -8.63 -9.40
N ARG A 148 -9.64 -9.37 -10.23
CA ARG A 148 -8.87 -10.54 -9.75
C ARG A 148 -7.50 -10.09 -9.24
N PRO A 149 -7.10 -10.50 -8.02
CA PRO A 149 -5.77 -10.20 -7.53
C PRO A 149 -4.71 -10.98 -8.32
N GLN A 150 -3.55 -10.37 -8.51
CA GLN A 150 -2.40 -10.95 -9.18
C GLN A 150 -1.12 -10.58 -8.43
N LEU A 151 -0.21 -11.54 -8.30
CA LEU A 151 1.15 -11.27 -7.86
C LEU A 151 1.91 -10.58 -9.00
N ALA A 152 2.18 -9.30 -8.83
CA ALA A 152 3.03 -8.53 -9.72
C ALA A 152 4.52 -8.80 -9.44
N GLY A 153 4.86 -9.19 -8.22
CA GLY A 153 6.20 -9.65 -7.85
C GLY A 153 6.22 -10.27 -6.46
N ALA A 154 7.19 -11.15 -6.23
CA ALA A 154 7.39 -11.85 -4.96
C ALA A 154 8.89 -12.05 -4.74
N TRP A 155 9.38 -11.71 -3.55
CA TRP A 155 10.78 -11.83 -3.18
C TRP A 155 10.91 -12.32 -1.74
N GLU A 156 11.94 -13.13 -1.47
CA GLU A 156 12.33 -13.46 -0.11
C GLU A 156 12.66 -12.16 0.62
N GLY A 157 12.13 -12.02 1.83
CA GLY A 157 12.28 -10.85 2.65
C GLY A 157 12.48 -11.22 4.10
N SER A 158 12.69 -10.18 4.90
CA SER A 158 12.79 -10.29 6.33
C SER A 158 12.15 -9.08 7.00
N LEU A 159 11.27 -9.34 7.96
CA LEU A 159 10.76 -8.43 8.97
C LEU A 159 11.76 -8.30 10.13
N HIS A 160 12.82 -9.12 10.11
CA HIS A 160 13.82 -9.25 11.15
C HIS A 160 15.25 -9.28 10.57
N VAL A 161 15.93 -8.13 10.54
CA VAL A 161 17.39 -8.16 10.40
C VAL A 161 18.03 -8.06 11.78
N GLY A 162 18.64 -9.18 12.17
CA GLY A 162 19.16 -9.45 13.52
C GLY A 162 20.35 -8.59 13.94
N GLY A 163 20.62 -8.62 15.25
CA GLY A 163 21.66 -7.84 15.93
C GLY A 163 21.13 -7.06 17.14
N PRO A 164 22.01 -6.52 18.01
CA PRO A 164 21.61 -5.61 19.07
C PRO A 164 20.86 -4.41 18.48
N GLY A 165 19.63 -4.18 18.94
CA GLY A 165 18.77 -3.11 18.43
C GLY A 165 17.84 -3.51 17.29
N ALA A 166 17.79 -4.79 16.89
CA ALA A 166 16.82 -5.27 15.90
C ALA A 166 15.38 -4.91 16.29
N VAL A 167 14.64 -4.44 15.28
CA VAL A 167 13.24 -4.02 15.38
C VAL A 167 12.41 -4.91 14.47
N HIS A 168 11.38 -5.52 15.02
CA HIS A 168 10.40 -6.33 14.32
C HIS A 168 9.12 -5.53 14.12
N VAL A 169 8.79 -5.17 12.89
CA VAL A 169 7.54 -4.45 12.56
C VAL A 169 6.36 -5.34 12.92
N ALA A 170 5.39 -4.82 13.66
CA ALA A 170 4.21 -5.57 14.06
C ALA A 170 3.30 -5.85 12.86
N CYS A 171 2.44 -6.87 12.98
CA CYS A 171 1.37 -7.09 12.01
C CYS A 171 0.40 -5.90 12.03
N GLY A 172 -0.02 -5.44 10.85
CA GLY A 172 -0.86 -4.25 10.68
C GLY A 172 -0.70 -3.63 9.30
N GLN A 173 -1.32 -2.48 9.09
CA GLN A 173 -1.20 -1.72 7.84
C GLN A 173 -0.71 -0.30 8.11
N TYR A 174 0.37 0.10 7.45
CA TYR A 174 1.08 1.34 7.74
C TYR A 174 1.21 2.22 6.50
N LYS A 175 0.56 3.39 6.51
CA LYS A 175 0.80 4.48 5.54
C LYS A 175 2.03 5.23 5.99
N SER A 176 3.21 4.63 5.76
CA SER A 176 4.45 5.02 6.45
C SER A 176 5.69 5.06 5.55
N TRP A 177 5.57 4.83 4.25
CA TRP A 177 6.72 4.54 3.39
C TRP A 177 6.77 5.43 2.15
N SER A 178 7.86 6.17 1.93
CA SER A 178 8.03 7.01 0.73
C SER A 178 9.31 6.62 -0.02
N VAL A 179 9.33 6.82 -1.33
CA VAL A 179 10.56 6.60 -2.12
C VAL A 179 11.63 7.57 -1.63
N GLY A 180 12.77 7.03 -1.23
CA GLY A 180 13.93 7.76 -0.73
C GLY A 180 15.22 6.97 -0.94
N LEU A 181 16.26 7.32 -0.20
CA LEU A 181 17.55 6.64 -0.24
C LEU A 181 17.84 5.99 1.12
N HIS A 182 18.12 4.70 1.10
CA HIS A 182 18.76 4.04 2.24
C HIS A 182 20.18 4.57 2.39
N GLN A 183 20.55 4.96 3.60
CA GLN A 183 21.83 5.59 3.90
C GLN A 183 22.88 4.52 4.22
N GLY A 184 24.12 4.72 3.75
CA GLY A 184 25.25 3.80 3.95
C GLY A 184 26.43 4.23 3.09
N ASP A 185 27.46 3.40 2.98
CA ASP A 185 28.67 3.69 2.18
C ASP A 185 28.35 3.94 0.70
N ALA A 186 27.31 3.29 0.18
CA ALA A 186 26.78 3.51 -1.16
C ALA A 186 25.25 3.64 -1.09
N PRO A 187 24.70 4.86 -1.08
CA PRO A 187 23.25 5.06 -1.03
C PRO A 187 22.53 4.43 -2.23
N TYR A 188 21.35 3.88 -1.99
CA TYR A 188 20.50 3.29 -3.03
C TYR A 188 19.02 3.51 -2.74
N ASP A 189 18.21 3.38 -3.79
CA ASP A 189 16.75 3.54 -3.72
C ASP A 189 16.11 2.59 -2.72
N ALA A 190 15.26 3.12 -1.85
CA ALA A 190 14.50 2.35 -0.88
C ALA A 190 13.12 3.01 -0.63
N LEU A 191 12.26 2.31 0.09
CA LEU A 191 11.11 2.93 0.72
C LEU A 191 11.48 3.32 2.15
N VAL A 192 11.73 4.59 2.38
CA VAL A 192 12.15 5.10 3.70
C VAL A 192 10.93 5.39 4.57
N GLN A 193 11.05 5.19 5.88
CA GLN A 193 9.97 5.48 6.81
C GLN A 193 9.73 6.99 6.91
N THR A 194 8.51 7.42 6.58
CA THR A 194 8.03 8.81 6.72
C THR A 194 6.78 8.93 7.58
N GLY A 195 6.29 7.81 8.13
CA GLY A 195 5.16 7.77 9.05
C GLY A 195 5.37 6.76 10.19
N PRO A 196 4.53 6.79 11.24
CA PRO A 196 4.70 5.92 12.39
C PRO A 196 4.45 4.45 12.03
N VAL A 197 5.17 3.55 12.69
CA VAL A 197 4.86 2.11 12.69
C VAL A 197 4.80 1.62 14.13
N GLU A 198 4.20 0.46 14.33
CA GLU A 198 4.32 -0.31 15.55
C GLU A 198 5.36 -1.41 15.35
N ALA A 199 6.16 -1.66 16.37
CA ALA A 199 7.21 -2.65 16.31
C ALA A 199 7.56 -3.21 17.70
N ARG A 200 8.43 -4.21 17.74
CA ARG A 200 9.03 -4.74 18.96
C ARG A 200 10.54 -4.78 18.83
N ASN A 201 11.25 -4.46 19.91
CA ASN A 201 12.70 -4.67 19.93
C ASN A 201 13.07 -6.15 20.20
N ALA A 202 14.37 -6.46 20.18
CA ALA A 202 14.89 -7.79 20.46
C ALA A 202 14.48 -8.39 21.83
N ASN A 203 14.11 -7.55 22.81
CA ASN A 203 13.62 -8.00 24.12
C ASN A 203 12.09 -8.13 24.18
N GLY A 204 11.39 -7.96 23.05
CA GLY A 204 9.94 -8.01 22.95
C GLY A 204 9.21 -6.75 23.40
N ALA A 205 9.93 -5.70 23.80
CA ALA A 205 9.33 -4.44 24.24
C ALA A 205 8.73 -3.69 23.05
N ALA A 206 7.51 -3.18 23.23
CA ALA A 206 6.80 -2.43 22.19
C ALA A 206 7.50 -1.09 21.90
N LEU A 207 7.62 -0.78 20.61
CA LEU A 207 8.10 0.47 20.06
C LEU A 207 7.00 1.03 19.15
N ALA A 208 6.84 2.34 19.11
CA ALA A 208 5.92 3.00 18.18
C ALA A 208 6.50 4.35 17.74
N GLY A 209 6.20 4.73 16.50
CA GLY A 209 6.60 6.03 15.94
C GLY A 209 7.52 5.91 14.73
N VAL A 210 8.25 6.99 14.46
CA VAL A 210 9.26 7.04 13.39
C VAL A 210 10.59 6.55 13.97
N LEU A 211 11.00 5.35 13.58
CA LEU A 211 12.14 4.63 14.13
C LEU A 211 13.36 4.63 13.19
N GLY A 212 13.23 5.25 12.01
CA GLY A 212 14.29 5.28 10.99
C GLY A 212 14.42 3.96 10.23
N LEU A 213 13.32 3.22 10.08
CA LEU A 213 13.30 1.97 9.32
C LEU A 213 13.20 2.24 7.82
N ASP A 214 13.76 1.34 7.02
CA ASP A 214 13.61 1.36 5.56
C ASP A 214 13.09 0.01 5.06
N GLN A 215 12.46 0.03 3.88
CA GLN A 215 12.34 -1.17 3.05
C GLN A 215 13.46 -1.19 2.02
N HIS A 216 14.49 -1.98 2.30
CA HIS A 216 15.76 -1.96 1.57
C HIS A 216 16.22 -3.36 1.15
N CYS A 217 17.44 -3.50 0.63
CA CYS A 217 17.98 -4.78 0.19
C CYS A 217 18.98 -5.35 1.20
N GLY A 218 19.12 -6.67 1.16
CA GLY A 218 20.23 -7.38 1.73
C GLY A 218 21.52 -7.19 0.92
N ASP A 219 22.58 -7.87 1.33
CA ASP A 219 23.91 -7.74 0.72
C ASP A 219 24.23 -8.74 -0.39
N ASP A 220 23.25 -9.56 -0.82
CA ASP A 220 23.43 -10.73 -1.69
C ASP A 220 24.28 -11.85 -1.06
N ASP A 221 24.37 -11.91 0.27
CA ASP A 221 25.04 -12.99 0.98
C ASP A 221 24.36 -14.36 0.75
N ALA A 222 25.11 -15.43 1.01
CA ALA A 222 24.59 -16.78 0.95
C ALA A 222 23.36 -16.94 1.88
N ARG A 223 22.42 -17.82 1.50
CA ARG A 223 21.24 -18.14 2.33
C ARG A 223 21.67 -18.47 3.77
N GLY A 224 20.99 -17.86 4.75
CA GLY A 224 21.36 -17.95 6.17
C GLY A 224 22.37 -16.90 6.66
N GLY A 225 22.89 -16.04 5.79
CA GLY A 225 23.75 -14.91 6.16
C GLY A 225 23.01 -13.57 6.16
N LEU A 226 23.03 -12.85 7.29
CA LEU A 226 22.55 -11.46 7.39
C LEU A 226 23.57 -10.43 6.88
N GLY A 227 24.82 -10.85 6.63
CA GLY A 227 25.81 -9.94 6.06
C GLY A 227 26.15 -8.74 6.93
N ARG A 228 26.28 -7.58 6.27
CA ARG A 228 26.42 -6.26 6.90
C ARG A 228 25.09 -5.49 6.91
N CYS A 229 23.97 -6.17 6.69
CA CYS A 229 22.68 -5.53 6.68
C CYS A 229 22.42 -4.91 8.05
N SER A 230 22.05 -3.62 8.06
CA SER A 230 21.75 -2.89 9.28
C SER A 230 20.64 -3.58 10.08
N ALA A 231 20.79 -3.66 11.40
CA ALA A 231 19.77 -4.23 12.27
C ALA A 231 18.48 -3.41 12.22
N GLY A 232 17.36 -4.07 11.91
CA GLY A 232 16.02 -3.48 11.84
C GLY A 232 15.60 -2.98 10.46
N GLY A 233 14.35 -3.28 10.07
CA GLY A 233 13.76 -2.84 8.80
C GLY A 233 12.98 -3.96 8.09
N LEU A 234 12.52 -3.66 6.88
CA LEU A 234 11.85 -4.59 5.97
C LEU A 234 12.81 -4.90 4.81
N VAL A 235 13.46 -6.05 4.82
CA VAL A 235 14.64 -6.27 3.97
C VAL A 235 14.37 -7.31 2.92
N GLY A 236 14.44 -6.96 1.63
CA GLY A 236 14.43 -7.94 0.55
C GLY A 236 15.80 -8.59 0.41
N ARG A 237 15.87 -9.92 0.22
CA ARG A 237 17.15 -10.65 0.28
C ARG A 237 18.22 -10.15 -0.69
N SER A 238 17.84 -9.91 -1.94
CA SER A 238 18.80 -9.62 -3.01
C SER A 238 18.73 -8.18 -3.52
N LYS A 239 19.88 -7.66 -3.97
CA LYS A 239 19.99 -6.34 -4.63
C LYS A 239 19.26 -6.32 -5.96
N SER A 240 19.32 -7.42 -6.72
CA SER A 240 18.55 -7.53 -7.98
C SER A 240 17.06 -7.48 -7.73
N GLY A 241 16.54 -8.30 -6.81
CA GLY A 241 15.12 -8.33 -6.47
C GLY A 241 14.63 -7.00 -5.88
N HIS A 242 15.47 -6.31 -5.12
CA HIS A 242 15.16 -4.97 -4.64
C HIS A 242 15.12 -3.91 -5.74
N ARG A 243 16.04 -3.95 -6.72
CA ARG A 243 15.96 -3.05 -7.89
C ARG A 243 14.70 -3.28 -8.69
N GLU A 244 14.28 -4.54 -8.88
CA GLU A 244 13.00 -4.87 -9.52
C GLU A 244 11.82 -4.32 -8.72
N PHE A 245 11.78 -4.58 -7.41
CA PHE A 245 10.77 -4.04 -6.51
C PHE A 245 10.66 -2.51 -6.60
N MET A 246 11.78 -1.78 -6.50
CA MET A 246 11.79 -0.32 -6.57
C MET A 246 11.39 0.20 -7.96
N ALA A 247 11.77 -0.49 -9.04
CA ALA A 247 11.34 -0.13 -10.39
C ALA A 247 9.80 -0.23 -10.53
N MET A 248 9.19 -1.27 -9.95
CA MET A 248 7.74 -1.43 -9.94
C MET A 248 7.08 -0.36 -9.07
N VAL A 249 7.57 -0.12 -7.85
CA VAL A 249 7.07 0.94 -6.95
C VAL A 249 7.07 2.31 -7.64
N ARG A 250 8.15 2.66 -8.35
CA ARG A 250 8.26 3.94 -9.08
C ARG A 250 7.33 4.05 -10.29
N SER A 251 6.75 2.93 -10.75
CA SER A 251 5.75 2.90 -11.83
C SER A 251 4.31 3.09 -11.34
N ASP A 252 4.08 3.07 -10.02
CA ASP A 252 2.75 3.21 -9.44
C ASP A 252 2.13 4.57 -9.78
N PRO A 253 0.89 4.64 -10.30
CA PRO A 253 0.27 5.87 -10.73
C PRO A 253 0.12 6.91 -9.60
N ARG A 254 -0.01 6.50 -8.34
CA ARG A 254 -0.07 7.43 -7.20
C ARG A 254 1.26 8.11 -6.96
N TYR A 255 2.37 7.37 -7.11
CA TYR A 255 3.72 7.93 -7.08
C TYR A 255 4.03 8.78 -8.31
N LEU A 256 3.49 8.43 -9.48
CA LEU A 256 3.61 9.27 -10.67
C LEU A 256 2.87 10.60 -10.48
N ALA A 257 1.69 10.59 -9.87
CA ALA A 257 0.91 11.78 -9.54
C ALA A 257 1.59 12.64 -8.46
N CYS A 258 2.23 12.03 -7.46
CA CYS A 258 2.96 12.73 -6.41
C CYS A 258 4.24 11.99 -6.01
N LYS A 259 5.41 12.60 -6.27
CA LYS A 259 6.71 11.99 -5.90
C LYS A 259 6.93 11.86 -4.40
N GLY A 260 6.15 12.60 -3.59
CA GLY A 260 6.09 12.45 -2.14
C GLY A 260 5.03 11.46 -1.67
N TYR A 261 4.43 10.65 -2.56
CA TYR A 261 3.42 9.68 -2.18
C TYR A 261 3.95 8.73 -1.10
N ARG A 262 3.09 8.46 -0.12
CA ARG A 262 3.37 7.55 0.97
C ARG A 262 2.57 6.27 0.78
N PHE A 263 3.28 5.20 0.47
CA PHE A 263 2.72 3.88 0.26
C PHE A 263 2.20 3.28 1.57
N LEU A 264 1.07 2.58 1.45
CA LEU A 264 0.61 1.61 2.44
C LEU A 264 1.42 0.32 2.30
N THR A 265 1.84 -0.23 3.42
CA THR A 265 2.39 -1.59 3.49
C THR A 265 1.64 -2.35 4.56
N SER A 266 1.17 -3.55 4.18
CA SER A 266 0.53 -4.48 5.10
C SER A 266 1.56 -5.51 5.57
N VAL A 267 1.54 -5.86 6.84
CA VAL A 267 2.29 -6.96 7.44
C VAL A 267 1.26 -7.94 7.99
N LEU A 268 1.25 -9.15 7.48
CA LEU A 268 0.35 -10.23 7.87
C LEU A 268 1.12 -11.38 8.50
N PRO A 269 0.54 -12.12 9.45
CA PRO A 269 1.13 -13.36 9.91
C PRO A 269 0.78 -14.51 8.94
N LEU A 270 1.59 -15.57 8.93
CA LEU A 270 1.40 -16.75 8.07
C LEU A 270 -0.01 -17.34 8.18
N GLU A 271 -0.51 -17.50 9.41
CA GLU A 271 -1.81 -18.12 9.67
C GLU A 271 -2.99 -17.35 9.05
N ALA A 272 -2.84 -16.03 8.84
CA ALA A 272 -3.88 -15.23 8.20
C ALA A 272 -4.00 -15.57 6.70
N VAL A 273 -2.89 -15.95 6.06
CA VAL A 273 -2.85 -16.30 4.64
C VAL A 273 -3.10 -17.80 4.44
N ALA A 274 -2.39 -18.66 5.18
CA ALA A 274 -2.53 -20.11 5.09
C ALA A 274 -3.89 -20.63 5.62
N GLY A 275 -4.54 -19.87 6.52
CA GLY A 275 -5.85 -20.19 7.08
C GLY A 275 -7.04 -19.59 6.34
N ALA A 276 -6.82 -18.84 5.25
CA ALA A 276 -7.86 -18.23 4.45
C ALA A 276 -8.57 -19.26 3.56
N ALA A 277 -9.24 -20.24 4.18
CA ALA A 277 -10.15 -21.14 3.48
C ALA A 277 -11.25 -20.32 2.74
N PRO A 278 -11.70 -20.77 1.55
CA PRO A 278 -12.69 -20.06 0.74
C PRO A 278 -14.05 -19.89 1.43
#